data_AF-A0A836PN71-F1
#
_entry.id   AF-A0A836PN71-F1
#
_cell.length_a   1.000
_cell.length_b   1.000
_cell.length_c   1.000
_cell.angle_alpha   90.00
_cell.angle_beta   90.00
_cell.angle_gamma   90.00
#
_symmetry.space_group_name_H-M   'P 1'
#
loop_
_entity.id
_entity.type
_entity.pdbx_description
1 polymer ?
#
loop_
_entity_poly.entity_id
_entity_poly.type
_entity_poly.pdbx_seq_one_letter_code
_entity_poly.pdbx_strand_id
1 'polypeptide(L)'
;MDTSSVLEMILTYFMIDMWFDPVAREVKIAAISAWQESSGMLKENNQIDFQSVKKDKNESLRSTRALVIYDKRFLATSDSVENYKKASLYRRTELESPDLFGEPKTKRFDFTFLLDKDSADLLVNRWVNRYLNPSTYTWTTQERKLGFNVGQVVDTQTLLDVGFNGSPSSSTRSQIISIKPNYKKEGRDYTIKALSYEPLFTTGSEIIITGLVSDINLYIQYAGAPSQAVELTFVFDGVIGSGTSSVIPAIRAGAFPSGSKIIMILANGADLMSKGGDGGDGGDLFIKASTPDVFSSTPPKNGSNAGVVYDAEGVDTDIYFSGSTPSASFPLADGYIIAPSGGAGGFNADTSASGDGGDGGDGRSSGLAGLFGNASGAAANGAVGSNGVDNKLTGSFGLDGADNEAVGGLKGSGVSDSGGNVVFFGSNASRYINGSGDH
;
A
#
# COMPACT_ATOMS: atom_id res chain seq x y z
N MET A 1 -22.01 -17.15 14.50
CA MET A 1 -20.71 -17.51 13.88
C MET A 1 -20.14 -18.65 14.70
N ASP A 2 -19.86 -19.79 14.09
CA ASP A 2 -19.21 -20.91 14.76
C ASP A 2 -17.68 -20.82 14.58
N THR A 3 -16.91 -21.64 15.30
CA THR A 3 -15.44 -21.61 15.21
C THR A 3 -14.92 -21.89 13.80
N SER A 4 -15.62 -22.71 13.02
CA SER A 4 -15.22 -23.07 11.65
C SER A 4 -15.33 -21.88 10.71
N SER A 5 -16.43 -21.12 10.78
CA SER A 5 -16.64 -19.92 9.96
C SER A 5 -15.66 -18.79 10.30
N VAL A 6 -15.31 -18.62 11.58
CA VAL A 6 -14.24 -17.68 11.99
C VAL A 6 -12.89 -18.09 11.41
N LEU A 7 -12.55 -19.39 11.49
CA LEU A 7 -11.28 -19.89 10.95
C LEU A 7 -11.22 -19.73 9.43
N GLU A 8 -12.28 -20.08 8.70
CA GLU A 8 -12.35 -19.90 7.25
C GLU A 8 -12.20 -18.44 6.84
N MET A 9 -12.79 -17.52 7.60
CA MET A 9 -12.65 -16.08 7.39
C MET A 9 -11.20 -15.62 7.57
N ILE A 10 -10.52 -16.08 8.63
CA ILE A 10 -9.09 -15.79 8.87
C ILE A 10 -8.23 -16.34 7.73
N LEU A 11 -8.41 -17.61 7.36
CA LEU A 11 -7.64 -18.25 6.30
C LEU A 11 -7.85 -17.54 4.96
N THR A 12 -9.08 -17.15 4.63
CA THR A 12 -9.40 -16.45 3.39
C THR A 12 -8.78 -15.04 3.36
N TYR A 13 -8.96 -14.26 4.41
CA TYR A 13 -8.54 -12.85 4.42
C TYR A 13 -7.04 -12.64 4.56
N PHE A 14 -6.33 -13.57 5.21
CA PHE A 14 -4.88 -13.54 5.25
C PHE A 14 -4.24 -14.36 4.12
N MET A 15 -5.05 -14.91 3.22
CA MET A 15 -4.64 -15.80 2.13
C MET A 15 -3.71 -16.92 2.62
N ILE A 16 -4.18 -17.68 3.60
CA ILE A 16 -3.45 -18.75 4.24
C ILE A 16 -4.07 -20.09 3.82
N ASP A 17 -3.25 -20.96 3.25
CA ASP A 17 -3.59 -22.35 3.03
C ASP A 17 -3.38 -23.16 4.30
N MET A 18 -4.32 -24.05 4.59
CA MET A 18 -4.24 -25.00 5.69
C MET A 18 -4.51 -26.42 5.17
N TRP A 19 -3.63 -27.36 5.49
CA TRP A 19 -3.81 -28.76 5.12
C TRP A 19 -3.24 -29.68 6.19
N PHE A 20 -3.77 -30.91 6.24
CA PHE A 20 -3.19 -31.95 7.09
C PHE A 20 -2.12 -32.71 6.31
N ASP A 21 -0.90 -32.74 6.85
CA ASP A 21 0.19 -33.56 6.33
C ASP A 21 0.13 -34.95 7.00
N PRO A 22 -0.23 -36.02 6.26
CA PRO A 22 -0.36 -37.35 6.84
C PRO A 22 0.99 -37.99 7.21
N VAL A 23 2.10 -37.53 6.62
CA VAL A 23 3.44 -38.05 6.91
C VAL A 23 3.97 -37.43 8.20
N ALA A 24 3.89 -36.11 8.31
CA ALA A 24 4.28 -35.39 9.53
C ALA A 24 3.25 -35.55 10.67
N ARG A 25 2.00 -35.91 10.35
CA ARG A 25 0.83 -35.97 11.26
C ARG A 25 0.51 -34.61 11.90
N GLU A 26 0.70 -33.54 11.14
CA GLU A 26 0.51 -32.17 11.61
C GLU A 26 -0.39 -31.40 10.66
N VAL A 27 -1.12 -30.42 11.21
CA VAL A 27 -1.74 -29.38 10.39
C VAL A 27 -0.65 -28.39 9.99
N LYS A 28 -0.44 -28.26 8.69
CA LYS A 28 0.45 -27.26 8.10
C LYS A 28 -0.36 -26.04 7.68
N ILE A 29 0.24 -24.89 7.86
CA ILE A 29 -0.33 -23.59 7.55
C ILE A 29 0.73 -22.81 6.78
N ALA A 30 0.37 -22.24 5.63
CA ALA A 30 1.30 -21.43 4.84
C ALA A 30 0.58 -20.26 4.16
N ALA A 31 1.19 -19.08 4.18
CA ALA A 31 0.67 -17.93 3.46
C ALA A 31 0.90 -18.10 1.95
N ILE A 32 -0.12 -17.78 1.17
CA ILE A 32 -0.05 -17.64 -0.28
C ILE A 32 0.59 -16.27 -0.56
N SER A 33 1.87 -16.27 -0.91
CA SER A 33 2.52 -15.10 -1.49
C SER A 33 2.39 -15.15 -3.01
N ALA A 34 2.68 -14.06 -3.72
CA ALA A 34 2.96 -14.05 -5.16
C ALA A 34 4.46 -14.30 -5.48
N TRP A 35 5.29 -14.35 -4.43
CA TRP A 35 6.74 -14.40 -4.48
C TRP A 35 7.34 -15.76 -4.09
N GLN A 36 6.51 -16.81 -3.97
CA GLN A 36 7.02 -18.15 -3.69
C GLN A 36 7.76 -18.67 -4.91
N GLU A 37 9.02 -19.02 -4.68
CA GLU A 37 9.83 -19.70 -5.69
C GLU A 37 9.41 -21.15 -5.87
N SER A 38 9.62 -21.63 -7.08
CA SER A 38 9.46 -23.04 -7.41
C SER A 38 10.52 -23.85 -6.67
N SER A 39 10.10 -24.91 -5.97
CA SER A 39 11.00 -25.85 -5.32
C SER A 39 11.56 -26.91 -6.28
N GLY A 40 11.12 -26.91 -7.55
CA GLY A 40 11.60 -27.87 -8.54
C GLY A 40 10.69 -27.99 -9.75
N MET A 41 11.16 -28.74 -10.74
CA MET A 41 10.45 -28.95 -12.01
C MET A 41 9.87 -30.37 -12.10
N LEU A 42 8.57 -30.47 -12.39
CA LEU A 42 7.86 -31.71 -12.67
C LEU A 42 7.62 -31.83 -14.18
N LYS A 43 8.13 -32.90 -14.78
CA LYS A 43 8.04 -33.12 -16.23
C LYS A 43 7.08 -34.25 -16.55
N GLU A 44 6.25 -34.02 -17.57
CA GLU A 44 5.51 -35.08 -18.25
C GLU A 44 6.48 -36.12 -18.82
N ASN A 45 6.11 -37.40 -18.71
CA ASN A 45 6.95 -38.57 -18.98
C ASN A 45 8.11 -38.79 -17.97
N ASN A 46 8.06 -38.17 -16.79
CA ASN A 46 8.97 -38.50 -15.67
C ASN A 46 8.25 -38.52 -14.33
N GLN A 47 7.99 -37.36 -13.71
CA GLN A 47 7.22 -37.27 -12.47
C GLN A 47 5.71 -37.28 -12.74
N ILE A 48 5.32 -36.73 -13.89
CA ILE A 48 3.95 -36.71 -14.38
C ILE A 48 3.83 -37.83 -15.40
N ASP A 49 2.87 -38.73 -15.24
CA ASP A 49 2.65 -39.82 -16.20
C ASP A 49 2.26 -39.24 -17.57
N PHE A 50 2.77 -39.86 -18.64
CA PHE A 50 2.54 -39.42 -20.00
C PHE A 50 1.05 -39.37 -20.37
N GLN A 51 0.60 -38.27 -20.97
CA GLN A 51 -0.79 -38.02 -21.38
C GLN A 51 -1.83 -38.10 -20.25
N SER A 52 -1.41 -37.96 -18.99
CA SER A 52 -2.31 -37.96 -17.84
C SER A 52 -2.83 -36.56 -17.47
N VAL A 53 -2.22 -35.50 -18.00
CA VAL A 53 -2.52 -34.12 -17.63
C VAL A 53 -3.88 -33.69 -18.18
N LYS A 54 -4.70 -33.10 -17.33
CA LYS A 54 -5.88 -32.31 -17.67
C LYS A 54 -5.70 -30.89 -17.14
N LYS A 55 -6.04 -29.91 -17.96
CA LYS A 55 -5.98 -28.48 -17.63
C LYS A 55 -7.34 -27.85 -17.83
N ASP A 56 -7.89 -27.28 -16.77
CA ASP A 56 -9.18 -26.60 -16.78
C ASP A 56 -9.00 -25.16 -16.28
N LYS A 57 -9.41 -24.17 -17.08
CA LYS A 57 -9.46 -22.77 -16.61
C LYS A 57 -10.47 -22.66 -15.47
N ASN A 58 -10.09 -22.02 -14.37
CA ASN A 58 -10.95 -21.84 -13.21
C ASN A 58 -11.58 -20.45 -13.18
N GLU A 59 -12.54 -20.22 -14.10
CA GLU A 59 -13.22 -18.93 -14.25
C GLU A 59 -13.91 -18.44 -12.96
N SER A 60 -14.26 -19.35 -12.04
CA SER A 60 -14.89 -18.98 -10.76
C SER A 60 -13.96 -18.23 -9.80
N LEU A 61 -12.64 -18.44 -9.92
CA LEU A 61 -11.64 -17.73 -9.13
C LEU A 61 -11.14 -16.46 -9.84
N ARG A 62 -11.31 -16.37 -11.17
CA ARG A 62 -10.75 -15.29 -11.98
C ARG A 62 -11.20 -13.93 -11.45
N SER A 63 -10.23 -13.06 -11.18
CA SER A 63 -10.47 -11.73 -10.62
C SER A 63 -9.55 -10.70 -11.26
N THR A 64 -10.12 -9.66 -11.89
CA THR A 64 -9.41 -8.44 -12.33
C THR A 64 -9.54 -7.32 -11.29
N ARG A 65 -10.48 -7.46 -10.35
CA ARG A 65 -10.71 -6.52 -9.24
C ARG A 65 -11.01 -7.28 -7.95
N ALA A 66 -10.60 -6.72 -6.81
CA ALA A 66 -11.00 -7.21 -5.50
C ALA A 66 -11.33 -6.05 -4.56
N LEU A 67 -12.40 -6.20 -3.78
CA LEU A 67 -12.90 -5.20 -2.84
C LEU A 67 -13.18 -5.83 -1.47
N VAL A 68 -12.70 -5.19 -0.42
CA VAL A 68 -13.06 -5.49 0.96
C VAL A 68 -13.47 -4.21 1.69
N ILE A 69 -14.52 -4.30 2.52
CA ILE A 69 -14.98 -3.21 3.39
C ILE A 69 -14.64 -3.60 4.83
N TYR A 70 -13.98 -2.70 5.55
CA TYR A 70 -13.42 -2.98 6.87
C TYR A 70 -13.55 -1.78 7.83
N ASP A 71 -12.98 -1.92 9.04
CA ASP A 71 -13.03 -0.94 10.13
C ASP A 71 -14.44 -0.79 10.74
N LYS A 72 -14.90 -1.83 11.45
CA LYS A 72 -16.10 -1.79 12.29
C LYS A 72 -15.77 -1.19 13.66
N ARG A 73 -16.00 0.11 13.82
CA ARG A 73 -15.63 0.84 15.04
C ARG A 73 -16.33 0.33 16.32
N PHE A 74 -17.57 -0.12 16.19
CA PHE A 74 -18.38 -0.59 17.31
C PHE A 74 -18.75 -2.05 17.08
N LEU A 75 -17.98 -2.97 17.64
CA LEU A 75 -18.16 -4.41 17.40
C LEU A 75 -19.56 -4.92 17.82
N ALA A 76 -20.20 -4.25 18.76
CA ALA A 76 -21.55 -4.57 19.26
C ALA A 76 -22.70 -4.15 18.32
N THR A 77 -22.47 -3.32 17.30
CA THR A 77 -23.51 -2.94 16.33
C THR A 77 -23.76 -4.05 15.32
N SER A 78 -24.81 -3.94 14.50
CA SER A 78 -25.07 -4.89 13.42
C SER A 78 -23.92 -4.94 12.41
N ASP A 79 -23.84 -6.02 11.63
CA ASP A 79 -22.88 -6.16 10.52
C ASP A 79 -23.35 -5.45 9.23
N SER A 80 -24.18 -4.41 9.37
CA SER A 80 -24.62 -3.55 8.27
C SER A 80 -23.47 -2.69 7.75
N VAL A 81 -23.48 -2.39 6.44
CA VAL A 81 -22.41 -1.62 5.77
C VAL A 81 -22.19 -0.24 6.40
N GLU A 82 -23.24 0.40 6.95
CA GLU A 82 -23.15 1.75 7.54
C GLU A 82 -22.19 1.81 8.76
N ASN A 83 -21.98 0.66 9.40
CA ASN A 83 -21.13 0.51 10.58
C ASN A 83 -19.64 0.32 10.24
N TYR A 84 -19.31 0.16 8.97
CA TYR A 84 -17.96 0.10 8.45
C TYR A 84 -17.58 1.44 7.81
N LYS A 85 -16.31 1.86 7.93
CA LYS A 85 -15.87 3.20 7.51
C LYS A 85 -14.83 3.21 6.40
N LYS A 86 -14.20 2.08 6.12
CA LYS A 86 -13.09 2.00 5.17
C LYS A 86 -13.32 0.91 4.15
N ALA A 87 -12.72 1.07 2.97
CA ALA A 87 -12.71 0.08 1.93
C ALA A 87 -11.34 0.05 1.25
N SER A 88 -10.93 -1.13 0.82
CA SER A 88 -9.75 -1.31 -0.02
C SER A 88 -10.15 -1.96 -1.33
N LEU A 89 -9.60 -1.43 -2.43
CA LEU A 89 -9.88 -1.85 -3.80
C LEU A 89 -8.56 -1.95 -4.56
N TYR A 90 -8.33 -3.10 -5.19
CA TYR A 90 -7.29 -3.26 -6.18
C TYR A 90 -7.89 -3.67 -7.52
N ARG A 91 -7.36 -3.15 -8.62
CA ARG A 91 -7.88 -3.36 -9.98
C ARG A 91 -6.75 -3.41 -11.00
N ARG A 92 -6.91 -4.27 -12.01
CA ARG A 92 -6.07 -4.36 -13.20
C ARG A 92 -6.91 -4.12 -14.44
N THR A 93 -7.21 -2.85 -14.69
CA THR A 93 -8.13 -2.42 -15.75
C THR A 93 -7.58 -2.68 -17.15
N GLU A 94 -6.27 -2.76 -17.30
CA GLU A 94 -5.59 -3.09 -18.55
C GLU A 94 -5.95 -4.49 -19.07
N LEU A 95 -6.48 -5.38 -18.21
CA LEU A 95 -6.89 -6.74 -18.56
C LEU A 95 -8.38 -6.87 -18.90
N GLU A 96 -9.13 -5.79 -18.80
CA GLU A 96 -10.58 -5.75 -18.98
C GLU A 96 -10.98 -5.36 -20.41
N SER A 97 -10.02 -5.28 -21.33
CA SER A 97 -10.26 -5.01 -22.74
C SER A 97 -10.94 -6.18 -23.46
N PRO A 98 -11.67 -5.94 -24.57
CA PRO A 98 -12.27 -6.99 -25.40
C PRO A 98 -11.28 -8.07 -25.87
N ASP A 99 -10.03 -7.67 -26.13
CA ASP A 99 -8.96 -8.59 -26.57
C ASP A 99 -8.41 -9.49 -25.46
N LEU A 100 -8.78 -9.22 -24.19
CA LEU A 100 -8.33 -9.95 -23.01
C LEU A 100 -9.52 -10.61 -22.31
N PHE A 101 -9.95 -10.11 -21.16
CA PHE A 101 -11.05 -10.73 -20.40
C PHE A 101 -12.42 -10.08 -20.64
N GLY A 102 -12.47 -9.01 -21.45
CA GLY A 102 -13.67 -8.37 -21.97
C GLY A 102 -14.49 -7.57 -20.96
N GLU A 103 -14.60 -8.03 -19.72
CA GLU A 103 -15.36 -7.36 -18.66
C GLU A 103 -14.68 -7.48 -17.29
N PRO A 104 -14.98 -6.56 -16.35
CA PRO A 104 -14.48 -6.65 -14.98
C PRO A 104 -14.92 -7.93 -14.27
N LYS A 105 -13.96 -8.68 -13.74
CA LYS A 105 -14.21 -9.84 -12.85
C LYS A 105 -13.90 -9.43 -11.42
N THR A 106 -14.94 -9.16 -10.62
CA THR A 106 -14.78 -8.58 -9.28
C THR A 106 -15.01 -9.59 -8.17
N LYS A 107 -13.99 -9.82 -7.32
CA LYS A 107 -14.17 -10.48 -6.02
C LYS A 107 -14.60 -9.45 -4.99
N ARG A 108 -15.77 -9.66 -4.39
CA ARG A 108 -16.18 -8.94 -3.19
C ARG A 108 -16.01 -9.84 -1.98
N PHE A 109 -15.23 -9.40 -1.00
CA PHE A 109 -15.15 -10.04 0.29
C PHE A 109 -16.28 -9.56 1.19
N ASP A 110 -16.67 -10.39 2.16
CA ASP A 110 -17.60 -9.98 3.20
C ASP A 110 -17.01 -8.83 4.04
N PHE A 111 -17.87 -8.09 4.72
CA PHE A 111 -17.44 -6.99 5.57
C PHE A 111 -16.74 -7.54 6.80
N THR A 112 -15.64 -6.90 7.19
CA THR A 112 -14.75 -7.48 8.20
C THR A 112 -14.21 -6.48 9.20
N PHE A 113 -14.25 -6.86 10.47
CA PHE A 113 -13.61 -6.11 11.54
C PHE A 113 -12.16 -6.57 11.80
N LEU A 114 -11.72 -7.66 11.15
CA LEU A 114 -10.42 -8.28 11.40
C LEU A 114 -9.25 -7.55 10.73
N LEU A 115 -9.51 -6.81 9.65
CA LEU A 115 -8.47 -6.21 8.84
C LEU A 115 -8.28 -4.74 9.20
N ASP A 116 -7.03 -4.33 9.29
CA ASP A 116 -6.61 -2.94 9.20
C ASP A 116 -6.38 -2.54 7.72
N LYS A 117 -5.90 -1.32 7.50
CA LYS A 117 -5.67 -0.80 6.13
C LYS A 117 -4.64 -1.64 5.38
N ASP A 118 -3.48 -1.87 5.98
CA ASP A 118 -2.37 -2.55 5.33
C ASP A 118 -2.72 -4.02 5.04
N SER A 119 -3.42 -4.71 5.93
CA SER A 119 -3.91 -6.08 5.69
C SER A 119 -5.00 -6.15 4.62
N ALA A 120 -5.92 -5.18 4.61
CA ALA A 120 -6.97 -5.09 3.60
C ALA A 120 -6.40 -4.83 2.19
N ASP A 121 -5.45 -3.88 2.09
CA ASP A 121 -4.71 -3.57 0.86
C ASP A 121 -3.93 -4.80 0.35
N LEU A 122 -3.27 -5.51 1.26
CA LEU A 122 -2.53 -6.72 0.91
C LEU A 122 -3.45 -7.83 0.37
N LEU A 123 -4.59 -8.05 1.01
CA LEU A 123 -5.58 -9.05 0.61
C LEU A 123 -6.07 -8.80 -0.82
N VAL A 124 -6.52 -7.58 -1.12
CA VAL A 124 -7.09 -7.29 -2.45
C VAL A 124 -6.03 -7.33 -3.55
N ASN A 125 -4.80 -6.85 -3.26
CA ASN A 125 -3.67 -6.95 -4.17
C ASN A 125 -3.36 -8.42 -4.45
N ARG A 126 -3.05 -9.21 -3.42
CA ARG A 126 -2.67 -10.62 -3.57
C ARG A 126 -3.77 -11.45 -4.22
N TRP A 127 -5.04 -11.19 -3.94
CA TRP A 127 -6.15 -11.94 -4.52
C TRP A 127 -6.22 -11.77 -6.04
N VAL A 128 -6.30 -10.52 -6.53
CA VAL A 128 -6.35 -10.24 -7.98
C VAL A 128 -5.12 -10.81 -8.66
N ASN A 129 -3.97 -10.61 -8.03
CA ASN A 129 -2.70 -11.02 -8.57
C ASN A 129 -2.58 -12.55 -8.65
N ARG A 130 -2.94 -13.29 -7.59
CA ARG A 130 -2.94 -14.77 -7.55
C ARG A 130 -3.92 -15.39 -8.55
N TYR A 131 -5.10 -14.78 -8.70
CA TYR A 131 -6.22 -15.33 -9.47
C TYR A 131 -6.53 -14.54 -10.74
N LEU A 132 -5.49 -14.01 -11.37
CA LEU A 132 -5.63 -13.29 -12.63
C LEU A 132 -6.05 -14.20 -13.80
N ASN A 133 -5.40 -15.35 -13.92
CA ASN A 133 -5.66 -16.35 -14.95
C ASN A 133 -5.58 -17.78 -14.40
N PRO A 134 -6.40 -18.12 -13.39
CA PRO A 134 -6.28 -19.36 -12.65
C PRO A 134 -6.64 -20.57 -13.54
N SER A 135 -5.79 -21.59 -13.51
CA SER A 135 -5.99 -22.88 -14.17
C SER A 135 -5.72 -24.02 -13.20
N THR A 136 -6.60 -25.00 -13.14
CA THR A 136 -6.40 -26.22 -12.36
C THR A 136 -5.78 -27.28 -13.26
N TYR A 137 -4.70 -27.88 -12.78
CA TYR A 137 -4.05 -29.04 -13.39
C TYR A 137 -4.40 -30.29 -12.59
N THR A 138 -4.75 -31.36 -13.27
CA THR A 138 -4.90 -32.69 -12.66
C THR A 138 -4.08 -33.70 -13.45
N TRP A 139 -3.31 -34.53 -12.77
CA TRP A 139 -2.51 -35.58 -13.42
C TRP A 139 -2.31 -36.80 -12.52
N THR A 140 -1.68 -37.85 -13.05
CA THR A 140 -1.29 -39.03 -12.26
C THR A 140 0.23 -39.11 -12.09
N THR A 141 0.66 -39.54 -10.91
CA THR A 141 2.06 -39.75 -10.55
C THR A 141 2.23 -41.13 -9.90
N GLN A 142 3.26 -41.86 -10.32
CA GLN A 142 3.66 -43.12 -9.70
C GLN A 142 4.26 -42.90 -8.31
N GLU A 143 4.00 -43.81 -7.36
CA GLU A 143 4.51 -43.71 -5.98
C GLU A 143 6.02 -43.45 -5.90
N ARG A 144 6.83 -44.19 -6.68
CA ARG A 144 8.29 -44.04 -6.71
C ARG A 144 8.80 -42.68 -7.22
N LYS A 145 7.93 -41.87 -7.83
CA LYS A 145 8.22 -40.54 -8.38
C LYS A 145 7.59 -39.41 -7.56
N LEU A 146 6.84 -39.74 -6.51
CA LEU A 146 6.24 -38.77 -5.61
C LEU A 146 7.31 -38.20 -4.66
N GLY A 147 7.93 -37.11 -5.10
CA GLY A 147 8.97 -36.39 -4.36
C GLY A 147 8.56 -34.99 -3.90
N PHE A 148 7.25 -34.70 -3.89
CA PHE A 148 6.69 -33.38 -3.60
C PHE A 148 5.46 -33.51 -2.68
N ASN A 149 5.12 -32.41 -2.01
CA ASN A 149 4.08 -32.37 -0.96
C ASN A 149 2.97 -31.37 -1.31
N VAL A 150 1.82 -31.53 -0.64
CA VAL A 150 0.76 -30.50 -0.64
C VAL A 150 1.31 -29.18 -0.10
N GLY A 151 0.89 -28.07 -0.70
CA GLY A 151 1.35 -26.72 -0.40
C GLY A 151 2.62 -26.29 -1.15
N GLN A 152 3.38 -27.21 -1.74
CA GLN A 152 4.59 -26.87 -2.49
C GLN A 152 4.26 -26.20 -3.83
N VAL A 153 5.07 -25.20 -4.19
CA VAL A 153 5.05 -24.55 -5.51
C VAL A 153 6.13 -25.17 -6.39
N VAL A 154 5.74 -25.60 -7.58
CA VAL A 154 6.60 -26.32 -8.54
C VAL A 154 6.36 -25.81 -9.95
N ASP A 155 7.35 -25.95 -10.82
CA ASP A 155 7.18 -25.71 -12.25
C ASP A 155 6.73 -27.00 -12.95
N THR A 156 5.58 -26.97 -13.62
CA THR A 156 5.07 -28.09 -14.40
C THR A 156 5.39 -27.89 -15.87
N GLN A 157 6.09 -28.84 -16.48
CA GLN A 157 6.35 -28.88 -17.92
C GLN A 157 5.45 -29.95 -18.54
N THR A 158 4.42 -29.51 -19.25
CA THR A 158 3.38 -30.36 -19.85
C THR A 158 3.24 -30.10 -21.34
N LEU A 159 2.75 -31.08 -22.10
CA LEU A 159 2.48 -30.93 -23.53
C LEU A 159 1.26 -30.02 -23.83
N LEU A 160 0.47 -29.69 -22.81
CA LEU A 160 -0.74 -28.85 -22.92
C LEU A 160 -0.45 -27.37 -22.69
N ASP A 161 0.73 -27.02 -22.19
CA ASP A 161 1.04 -25.63 -21.88
C ASP A 161 1.50 -24.89 -23.13
N VAL A 162 0.69 -23.92 -23.54
CA VAL A 162 0.98 -22.94 -24.58
C VAL A 162 0.93 -21.55 -23.96
N GLY A 163 1.91 -20.71 -24.30
CA GLY A 163 1.97 -19.31 -23.90
C GLY A 163 0.88 -18.48 -24.59
N PHE A 164 0.80 -17.20 -24.23
CA PHE A 164 -0.23 -16.28 -24.73
C PHE A 164 -0.21 -16.11 -26.27
N ASN A 165 0.94 -16.35 -26.90
CA ASN A 165 1.14 -16.32 -28.35
C ASN A 165 0.91 -17.69 -29.05
N GLY A 166 0.43 -18.70 -28.33
CA GLY A 166 0.23 -20.06 -28.85
C GLY A 166 1.49 -20.91 -29.00
N SER A 167 2.68 -20.41 -28.63
CA SER A 167 3.91 -21.20 -28.61
C SER A 167 3.93 -22.13 -27.39
N PRO A 168 4.55 -23.33 -27.45
CA PRO A 168 4.73 -24.18 -26.28
C PRO A 168 5.40 -23.40 -25.14
N SER A 169 4.79 -23.41 -23.95
CA SER A 169 5.42 -22.84 -22.76
C SER A 169 6.49 -23.80 -22.27
N SER A 170 7.65 -23.28 -21.84
CA SER A 170 8.71 -24.11 -21.27
C SER A 170 8.30 -24.74 -19.94
N SER A 171 7.44 -24.06 -19.16
CA SER A 171 6.87 -24.54 -17.90
C SER A 171 5.81 -23.57 -17.36
N THR A 172 4.87 -24.07 -16.56
CA THR A 172 3.92 -23.26 -15.80
C THR A 172 4.14 -23.48 -14.31
N ARG A 173 4.33 -22.42 -13.53
CA ARG A 173 4.41 -22.56 -12.08
C ARG A 173 3.03 -22.88 -11.51
N SER A 174 2.96 -23.79 -10.54
CA SER A 174 1.72 -24.32 -9.95
C SER A 174 1.94 -24.74 -8.50
N GLN A 175 0.93 -24.54 -7.67
CA GLN A 175 0.92 -25.00 -6.27
C GLN A 175 0.17 -26.32 -6.16
N ILE A 176 0.76 -27.32 -5.52
CA ILE A 176 0.11 -28.60 -5.25
C ILE A 176 -0.96 -28.41 -4.17
N ILE A 177 -2.23 -28.60 -4.53
CA ILE A 177 -3.36 -28.41 -3.61
C ILE A 177 -3.91 -29.74 -3.09
N SER A 178 -3.63 -30.85 -3.75
CA SER A 178 -4.09 -32.17 -3.31
C SER A 178 -3.23 -33.30 -3.88
N ILE A 179 -2.97 -34.30 -3.04
CA ILE A 179 -2.35 -35.56 -3.39
C ILE A 179 -3.27 -36.67 -2.88
N LYS A 180 -3.94 -37.38 -3.78
CA LYS A 180 -4.89 -38.45 -3.42
C LYS A 180 -4.37 -39.81 -3.89
N PRO A 181 -4.19 -40.80 -3.00
CA PRO A 181 -3.80 -42.14 -3.40
C PRO A 181 -4.95 -42.83 -4.14
N ASN A 182 -4.64 -43.52 -5.23
CA ASN A 182 -5.52 -44.51 -5.83
C ASN A 182 -4.92 -45.91 -5.60
N TYR A 183 -5.68 -46.76 -4.90
CA TYR A 183 -5.25 -48.11 -4.55
C TYR A 183 -5.51 -49.06 -5.72
N LYS A 184 -4.44 -49.68 -6.24
CA LYS A 184 -4.50 -50.72 -7.27
C LYS A 184 -4.07 -52.07 -6.68
N LYS A 185 -4.38 -53.17 -7.37
CA LYS A 185 -4.01 -54.53 -6.93
C LYS A 185 -2.49 -54.72 -6.81
N GLU A 186 -1.71 -54.00 -7.62
CA GLU A 186 -0.25 -54.14 -7.73
C GLU A 186 0.53 -52.99 -7.06
N GLY A 187 -0.15 -52.06 -6.37
CA GLY A 187 0.49 -50.91 -5.73
C GLY A 187 -0.41 -49.68 -5.67
N ARG A 188 0.21 -48.50 -5.52
CA ARG A 188 -0.50 -47.21 -5.51
C ARG A 188 0.03 -46.30 -6.60
N ASP A 189 -0.86 -45.52 -7.18
CA ASP A 189 -0.53 -44.27 -7.85
C ASP A 189 -1.27 -43.13 -7.17
N TYR A 190 -0.99 -41.91 -7.60
CA TYR A 190 -1.53 -40.71 -6.96
C TYR A 190 -2.16 -39.81 -8.01
N THR A 191 -3.40 -39.40 -7.75
CA THR A 191 -4.02 -38.29 -8.46
C THR A 191 -3.58 -36.99 -7.81
N ILE A 192 -2.92 -36.15 -8.57
CA ILE A 192 -2.42 -34.86 -8.11
C ILE A 192 -3.32 -33.77 -8.67
N LYS A 193 -3.69 -32.80 -7.83
CA LYS A 193 -4.29 -31.54 -8.27
C LYS A 193 -3.36 -30.40 -7.92
N ALA A 194 -3.15 -29.49 -8.87
CA ALA A 194 -2.42 -28.26 -8.66
C ALA A 194 -3.18 -27.07 -9.22
N LEU A 195 -2.94 -25.90 -8.65
CA LEU A 195 -3.49 -24.64 -9.11
C LEU A 195 -2.37 -23.79 -9.68
N SER A 196 -2.54 -23.28 -10.89
CA SER A 196 -1.58 -22.38 -11.54
C SER A 196 -1.17 -21.27 -10.59
N TYR A 197 0.11 -20.97 -10.59
CA TYR A 197 0.74 -19.97 -9.77
C TYR A 197 1.60 -19.13 -10.69
N GLU A 198 1.19 -17.89 -10.93
CA GLU A 198 1.95 -16.99 -11.78
C GLU A 198 2.63 -15.96 -10.89
N PRO A 199 3.97 -15.95 -10.81
CA PRO A 199 4.67 -14.89 -10.11
C PRO A 199 4.44 -13.60 -10.91
N LEU A 200 3.83 -12.61 -10.29
CA LEU A 200 3.45 -11.37 -11.00
C LEU A 200 4.62 -10.44 -11.22
N PHE A 201 5.64 -10.61 -10.40
CA PHE A 201 6.79 -9.75 -10.38
C PHE A 201 8.01 -10.67 -10.34
N THR A 202 8.99 -10.29 -11.13
CA THR A 202 10.36 -10.76 -11.03
C THR A 202 11.23 -9.58 -10.60
N THR A 203 12.37 -9.84 -9.98
CA THR A 203 13.37 -8.79 -9.76
C THR A 203 13.67 -8.07 -11.07
N GLY A 204 13.64 -6.74 -11.06
CA GLY A 204 13.73 -5.87 -12.24
C GLY A 204 12.38 -5.50 -12.86
N SER A 205 11.24 -5.91 -12.28
CA SER A 205 9.93 -5.51 -12.80
C SER A 205 9.64 -4.02 -12.59
N GLU A 206 8.93 -3.45 -13.56
CA GLU A 206 8.39 -2.08 -13.50
C GLU A 206 6.92 -2.12 -13.08
N ILE A 207 6.57 -1.30 -12.09
CA ILE A 207 5.21 -1.13 -11.58
C ILE A 207 4.80 0.33 -11.80
N ILE A 208 3.77 0.52 -12.63
CA ILE A 208 3.28 1.85 -13.00
C ILE A 208 2.19 2.29 -12.03
N ILE A 209 2.37 3.45 -11.42
CA ILE A 209 1.43 4.13 -10.53
C ILE A 209 0.92 5.36 -11.28
N THR A 210 -0.40 5.55 -11.34
CA THR A 210 -1.05 6.68 -12.02
C THR A 210 -2.17 7.26 -11.18
N GLY A 211 -2.53 8.51 -11.47
CA GLY A 211 -3.70 9.19 -10.88
C GLY A 211 -3.43 9.85 -9.52
N LEU A 212 -4.50 10.00 -8.73
CA LEU A 212 -4.43 10.56 -7.37
C LEU A 212 -4.17 9.44 -6.37
N VAL A 213 -3.12 9.59 -5.56
CA VAL A 213 -2.76 8.59 -4.54
C VAL A 213 -2.52 9.25 -3.20
N SER A 214 -2.84 8.53 -2.12
CA SER A 214 -2.59 9.00 -0.76
C SER A 214 -2.23 7.89 0.21
N ASP A 215 -1.29 8.17 1.11
CA ASP A 215 -0.80 7.26 2.15
C ASP A 215 -0.45 5.87 1.61
N ILE A 216 0.35 5.84 0.54
CA ILE A 216 0.68 4.59 -0.14
C ILE A 216 1.79 3.84 0.58
N ASN A 217 1.71 2.51 0.53
CA ASN A 217 2.75 1.60 1.00
C ASN A 217 3.19 0.74 -0.19
N LEU A 218 4.39 0.98 -0.72
CA LEU A 218 4.88 0.33 -1.94
C LEU A 218 5.00 -1.19 -1.78
N TYR A 219 5.49 -1.65 -0.63
CA TYR A 219 5.60 -3.07 -0.28
C TYR A 219 4.24 -3.78 -0.35
N ILE A 220 3.19 -3.16 0.18
CA ILE A 220 1.88 -3.80 0.35
C ILE A 220 0.96 -3.58 -0.85
N GLN A 221 0.71 -2.32 -1.20
CA GLN A 221 -0.33 -1.94 -2.16
C GLN A 221 0.06 -2.28 -3.59
N TYR A 222 1.36 -2.36 -3.88
CA TYR A 222 1.88 -2.52 -5.24
C TYR A 222 2.73 -3.78 -5.38
N ALA A 223 3.72 -4.00 -4.51
CA ALA A 223 4.61 -5.16 -4.62
C ALA A 223 4.04 -6.47 -4.05
N GLY A 224 2.92 -6.46 -3.33
CA GLY A 224 2.28 -7.70 -2.83
C GLY A 224 3.07 -8.43 -1.73
N ALA A 225 3.89 -7.69 -0.98
CA ALA A 225 4.74 -8.13 0.12
C ALA A 225 5.74 -9.25 -0.25
N PRO A 226 6.84 -8.93 -0.97
CA PRO A 226 7.94 -9.84 -1.27
C PRO A 226 8.50 -10.56 -0.03
N SER A 227 8.75 -11.87 -0.16
CA SER A 227 9.32 -12.70 0.91
C SER A 227 10.85 -12.81 0.86
N GLN A 228 11.48 -12.24 -0.16
CA GLN A 228 12.94 -12.25 -0.37
C GLN A 228 13.40 -10.90 -0.90
N ALA A 229 14.71 -10.65 -0.86
CA ALA A 229 15.29 -9.43 -1.40
C ALA A 229 15.00 -9.29 -2.90
N VAL A 230 14.53 -8.13 -3.32
CA VAL A 230 14.16 -7.82 -4.71
C VAL A 230 14.62 -6.43 -5.11
N GLU A 231 14.85 -6.23 -6.40
CA GLU A 231 14.98 -4.91 -7.00
C GLU A 231 13.70 -4.63 -7.79
N LEU A 232 13.00 -3.53 -7.50
CA LEU A 232 11.77 -3.15 -8.20
C LEU A 232 11.77 -1.69 -8.59
N THR A 233 11.23 -1.41 -9.78
CA THR A 233 11.05 -0.05 -10.28
C THR A 233 9.60 0.38 -10.12
N PHE A 234 9.35 1.46 -9.38
CA PHE A 234 8.06 2.12 -9.30
C PHE A 234 8.08 3.39 -10.15
N VAL A 235 7.26 3.40 -11.19
CA VAL A 235 7.11 4.55 -12.06
C VAL A 235 5.88 5.33 -11.61
N PHE A 236 6.11 6.52 -11.08
CA PHE A 236 5.06 7.50 -10.80
C PHE A 236 4.81 8.27 -12.09
N ASP A 237 3.79 7.87 -12.84
CA ASP A 237 3.44 8.44 -14.14
C ASP A 237 2.30 9.46 -13.99
N GLY A 238 2.66 10.75 -14.03
CA GLY A 238 1.71 11.85 -13.87
C GLY A 238 0.94 11.83 -12.55
N VAL A 239 1.51 11.20 -11.53
CA VAL A 239 0.86 10.99 -10.23
C VAL A 239 0.77 12.29 -9.46
N ILE A 240 -0.36 12.50 -8.78
CA ILE A 240 -0.49 13.52 -7.74
C ILE A 240 -0.58 12.79 -6.40
N GLY A 241 0.48 12.90 -5.60
CA GLY A 241 0.60 12.25 -4.30
C GLY A 241 0.25 13.19 -3.14
N SER A 242 -0.44 12.67 -2.12
CA SER A 242 -0.76 13.38 -0.87
C SER A 242 -0.55 12.50 0.37
N GLY A 243 -0.21 13.11 1.50
CA GLY A 243 -0.46 12.52 2.82
C GLY A 243 -1.81 13.01 3.35
N THR A 244 -2.58 12.17 4.05
CA THR A 244 -3.83 12.61 4.73
C THR A 244 -3.58 13.09 6.16
N SER A 245 -2.39 12.83 6.70
CA SER A 245 -1.94 13.18 8.04
C SER A 245 -0.49 13.65 7.98
N SER A 246 -0.07 14.49 8.92
CA SER A 246 1.35 14.86 9.08
C SER A 246 2.17 13.76 9.77
N VAL A 247 1.52 12.73 10.30
CA VAL A 247 2.17 11.62 11.01
C VAL A 247 2.43 10.42 10.09
N ILE A 248 1.66 10.28 9.00
CA ILE A 248 1.79 9.17 8.06
C ILE A 248 2.45 9.72 6.80
N PRO A 249 3.59 9.18 6.36
CA PRO A 249 4.20 9.59 5.11
C PRO A 249 3.24 9.39 3.92
N ALA A 250 3.29 10.30 2.94
CA ALA A 250 2.47 10.18 1.74
C ALA A 250 2.79 8.89 0.97
N ILE A 251 4.06 8.49 0.98
CA ILE A 251 4.61 7.28 0.37
C ILE A 251 5.54 6.63 1.38
N ARG A 252 5.33 5.35 1.64
CA ARG A 252 6.21 4.51 2.44
C ARG A 252 6.81 3.42 1.56
N ALA A 253 8.10 3.15 1.69
CA ALA A 253 8.71 1.97 1.10
C ALA A 253 8.03 0.69 1.62
N GLY A 254 7.83 0.58 2.94
CA GLY A 254 7.31 -0.60 3.59
C GLY A 254 8.40 -1.61 3.96
N ALA A 255 7.97 -2.72 4.57
CA ALA A 255 8.84 -3.73 5.13
C ALA A 255 9.48 -4.68 4.10
N PHE A 256 10.17 -4.13 3.09
CA PHE A 256 10.93 -4.94 2.16
C PHE A 256 12.04 -5.73 2.88
N PRO A 257 12.32 -6.99 2.47
CA PRO A 257 13.41 -7.76 3.04
C PRO A 257 14.76 -7.07 2.85
N SER A 258 15.65 -7.18 3.85
CA SER A 258 17.00 -6.61 3.79
C SER A 258 17.74 -7.02 2.52
N GLY A 259 18.43 -6.06 1.89
CA GLY A 259 19.08 -6.22 0.59
C GLY A 259 18.17 -5.96 -0.62
N SER A 260 16.90 -5.61 -0.39
CA SER A 260 16.03 -5.10 -1.46
C SER A 260 16.44 -3.69 -1.88
N LYS A 261 16.15 -3.35 -3.13
CA LYS A 261 16.36 -2.02 -3.69
C LYS A 261 15.11 -1.53 -4.42
N ILE A 262 14.77 -0.26 -4.20
CA ILE A 262 13.69 0.42 -4.88
C ILE A 262 14.29 1.39 -5.90
N ILE A 263 13.69 1.46 -7.09
CA ILE A 263 13.97 2.50 -8.08
C ILE A 263 12.69 3.29 -8.29
N MET A 264 12.66 4.55 -7.88
CA MET A 264 11.53 5.46 -8.13
C MET A 264 11.82 6.31 -9.35
N ILE A 265 10.93 6.27 -10.33
CA ILE A 265 10.97 7.15 -11.51
C ILE A 265 9.79 8.10 -11.44
N LEU A 266 10.07 9.40 -11.31
CA LEU A 266 9.03 10.43 -11.33
C LEU A 266 8.88 10.93 -12.77
N ALA A 267 7.87 10.43 -13.48
CA ALA A 267 7.64 10.67 -14.90
C ALA A 267 6.36 11.47 -15.16
N ASN A 268 6.30 12.07 -16.35
CA ASN A 268 5.22 12.88 -16.88
C ASN A 268 4.67 13.92 -15.89
N GLY A 269 5.57 14.61 -15.19
CA GLY A 269 5.23 15.70 -14.28
C GLY A 269 4.66 15.26 -12.93
N ALA A 270 4.93 14.02 -12.50
CA ALA A 270 4.53 13.52 -11.18
C ALA A 270 4.87 14.52 -10.06
N ASP A 271 3.95 14.70 -9.13
CA ASP A 271 3.96 15.77 -8.13
C ASP A 271 3.55 15.24 -6.77
N LEU A 272 4.55 14.97 -5.93
CA LEU A 272 4.41 14.26 -4.67
C LEU A 272 4.64 15.23 -3.50
N MET A 273 3.66 15.30 -2.61
CA MET A 273 3.71 16.12 -1.39
C MET A 273 2.98 15.42 -0.25
N SER A 274 3.18 15.90 0.98
CA SER A 274 2.49 15.42 2.16
C SER A 274 1.54 16.49 2.73
N LYS A 275 0.96 16.23 3.92
CA LYS A 275 0.06 17.18 4.59
C LYS A 275 0.87 18.33 5.22
N GLY A 276 0.38 19.56 5.06
CA GLY A 276 0.84 20.73 5.79
C GLY A 276 0.48 20.68 7.28
N GLY A 277 1.27 21.35 8.12
CA GLY A 277 0.97 21.46 9.54
C GLY A 277 -0.29 22.30 9.80
N ASP A 278 -1.19 21.87 10.66
CA ASP A 278 -2.31 22.70 11.13
C ASP A 278 -1.81 23.83 12.05
N GLY A 279 -2.43 25.00 11.95
CA GLY A 279 -2.13 26.18 12.77
C GLY A 279 -2.61 26.04 14.22
N GLY A 280 -1.95 26.75 15.13
CA GLY A 280 -2.25 26.74 16.56
C GLY A 280 -3.43 27.64 16.92
N ASP A 281 -4.27 27.22 17.87
CA ASP A 281 -5.38 28.05 18.36
C ASP A 281 -4.88 29.26 19.16
N GLY A 282 -5.60 30.38 19.07
CA GLY A 282 -5.36 31.57 19.87
C GLY A 282 -5.72 31.40 21.35
N GLY A 283 -5.14 32.22 22.22
CA GLY A 283 -5.40 32.19 23.67
C GLY A 283 -6.79 32.69 24.04
N ASP A 284 -7.48 32.03 25.00
CA ASP A 284 -8.80 32.48 25.45
C ASP A 284 -8.69 33.73 26.33
N LEU A 285 -9.77 34.52 26.38
CA LEU A 285 -9.91 35.69 27.24
C LEU A 285 -11.22 35.69 28.02
N PHE A 286 -11.13 35.71 29.34
CA PHE A 286 -12.29 35.83 30.22
C PHE A 286 -12.23 37.14 31.02
N ILE A 287 -13.09 38.09 30.67
CA ILE A 287 -13.24 39.37 31.41
C ILE A 287 -14.44 39.28 32.36
N LYS A 288 -14.18 39.33 33.66
CA LYS A 288 -15.25 39.32 34.67
C LYS A 288 -15.93 40.69 34.77
N ALA A 289 -17.22 40.75 34.42
CA ALA A 289 -18.00 41.99 34.37
C ALA A 289 -18.11 42.78 35.69
N SER A 290 -17.79 42.19 36.86
CA SER A 290 -17.94 42.83 38.17
C SER A 290 -16.66 43.33 38.83
N THR A 291 -15.49 43.02 38.25
CA THR A 291 -14.18 43.50 38.72
C THR A 291 -13.21 43.54 37.53
N PRO A 292 -12.73 44.70 37.08
CA PRO A 292 -11.93 44.83 35.85
C PRO A 292 -10.53 44.20 35.91
N ASP A 293 -10.13 43.62 37.05
CA ASP A 293 -8.75 43.18 37.30
C ASP A 293 -8.53 41.66 37.32
N VAL A 294 -9.54 40.82 37.01
CA VAL A 294 -9.34 39.36 36.93
C VAL A 294 -9.37 38.90 35.48
N PHE A 295 -8.17 38.83 34.89
CA PHE A 295 -7.88 38.16 33.63
C PHE A 295 -7.63 36.69 33.92
N SER A 296 -8.50 35.80 33.46
CA SER A 296 -8.09 34.43 33.19
C SER A 296 -7.87 34.35 31.70
N SER A 297 -6.63 34.15 31.27
CA SER A 297 -6.33 33.79 29.89
C SER A 297 -5.79 32.37 29.86
N THR A 298 -6.20 31.62 28.84
CA THR A 298 -5.48 30.39 28.49
C THR A 298 -4.40 30.78 27.46
N PRO A 299 -3.21 30.20 27.54
CA PRO A 299 -2.17 30.49 26.56
C PRO A 299 -2.59 29.97 25.17
N PRO A 300 -2.09 30.59 24.09
CA PRO A 300 -2.23 30.06 22.74
C PRO A 300 -1.59 28.69 22.62
N LYS A 301 -1.99 27.96 21.57
CA LYS A 301 -1.44 26.65 21.24
C LYS A 301 -0.41 26.77 20.13
N ASN A 302 0.55 25.86 20.16
CA ASN A 302 1.53 25.73 19.10
C ASN A 302 0.89 25.25 17.80
N GLY A 303 1.51 25.60 16.68
CA GLY A 303 1.24 24.96 15.41
C GLY A 303 1.75 23.53 15.40
N SER A 304 1.25 22.73 14.46
CA SER A 304 1.67 21.34 14.29
C SER A 304 2.68 21.20 13.15
N ASN A 305 3.53 20.17 13.27
CA ASN A 305 4.52 19.85 12.26
C ASN A 305 3.86 19.33 10.98
N ALA A 306 4.53 19.53 9.86
CA ALA A 306 4.11 18.99 8.58
C ALA A 306 4.64 17.55 8.34
N GLY A 307 4.09 16.87 7.33
CA GLY A 307 4.38 15.46 7.08
C GLY A 307 5.60 15.18 6.20
N VAL A 308 5.93 13.89 6.10
CA VAL A 308 6.97 13.35 5.21
C VAL A 308 6.33 12.95 3.88
N VAL A 309 6.97 13.26 2.73
CA VAL A 309 6.47 12.81 1.42
C VAL A 309 6.87 11.36 1.17
N TYR A 310 8.15 11.03 1.21
CA TYR A 310 8.64 9.67 1.03
C TYR A 310 9.48 9.22 2.24
N ASP A 311 9.13 8.08 2.83
CA ASP A 311 9.93 7.43 3.85
C ASP A 311 10.46 6.10 3.31
N ALA A 312 11.79 5.98 3.27
CA ALA A 312 12.48 4.80 2.76
C ALA A 312 12.45 3.62 3.75
N GLU A 313 12.12 3.84 5.02
CA GLU A 313 11.94 2.81 6.05
C GLU A 313 13.06 1.74 6.09
N GLY A 314 14.31 2.14 5.84
CA GLY A 314 15.47 1.24 5.84
C GLY A 314 15.78 0.55 4.51
N VAL A 315 15.09 0.90 3.42
CA VAL A 315 15.24 0.29 2.09
C VAL A 315 16.08 1.17 1.17
N ASP A 316 17.10 0.60 0.54
CA ASP A 316 17.93 1.32 -0.44
C ASP A 316 17.08 1.79 -1.62
N THR A 317 17.19 3.06 -1.99
CA THR A 317 16.29 3.67 -2.98
C THR A 317 17.02 4.62 -3.93
N ASP A 318 16.85 4.41 -5.23
CA ASP A 318 17.26 5.39 -6.25
C ASP A 318 16.04 6.20 -6.67
N ILE A 319 16.10 7.54 -6.63
CA ILE A 319 14.99 8.42 -7.04
C ILE A 319 15.41 9.29 -8.23
N TYR A 320 14.70 9.15 -9.35
CA TYR A 320 14.92 9.90 -10.57
C TYR A 320 13.92 11.05 -10.70
N PHE A 321 14.39 12.28 -10.55
CA PHE A 321 13.62 13.52 -10.65
C PHE A 321 13.69 14.15 -12.04
N SER A 322 14.82 14.00 -12.73
CA SER A 322 15.02 14.52 -14.08
C SER A 322 16.08 13.77 -14.87
N GLY A 323 15.99 13.86 -16.20
CA GLY A 323 17.00 13.29 -17.09
C GLY A 323 16.78 11.82 -17.38
N SER A 324 17.81 11.14 -17.89
CA SER A 324 17.72 9.74 -18.31
C SER A 324 17.51 8.79 -17.13
N THR A 325 16.67 7.79 -17.32
CA THR A 325 16.38 6.75 -16.32
C THR A 325 16.86 5.38 -16.81
N PRO A 326 16.90 4.34 -15.94
CA PRO A 326 17.19 2.97 -16.36
C PRO A 326 16.01 2.29 -17.09
N SER A 327 14.81 2.91 -17.10
CA SER A 327 13.63 2.35 -17.76
C SER A 327 13.65 2.62 -19.26
N ALA A 328 13.46 1.56 -20.07
CA ALA A 328 13.26 1.71 -21.50
C ALA A 328 11.87 2.31 -21.84
N SER A 329 10.87 2.02 -21.01
CA SER A 329 9.48 2.48 -21.17
C SER A 329 9.31 3.94 -20.75
N PHE A 330 10.06 4.37 -19.75
CA PHE A 330 10.06 5.73 -19.20
C PHE A 330 11.47 6.32 -19.22
N PRO A 331 12.03 6.58 -20.41
CA PRO A 331 13.45 6.93 -20.56
C PRO A 331 13.81 8.28 -19.95
N LEU A 332 12.83 9.11 -19.60
CA LEU A 332 13.01 10.43 -19.01
C LEU A 332 12.19 10.57 -17.73
N ALA A 333 12.80 11.12 -16.69
CA ALA A 333 12.12 11.62 -15.50
C ALA A 333 11.90 13.14 -15.62
N ASP A 334 10.82 13.63 -15.00
CA ASP A 334 10.45 15.05 -14.95
C ASP A 334 9.44 15.36 -13.83
N GLY A 335 9.51 14.67 -12.69
CA GLY A 335 8.63 14.90 -11.55
C GLY A 335 9.22 15.76 -10.42
N TYR A 336 8.50 15.77 -9.30
CA TYR A 336 8.72 16.59 -8.12
C TYR A 336 8.46 15.82 -6.83
N ILE A 337 9.32 16.00 -5.82
CA ILE A 337 9.00 15.74 -4.41
C ILE A 337 9.18 17.07 -3.67
N ILE A 338 8.12 17.52 -3.01
CA ILE A 338 8.09 18.82 -2.35
C ILE A 338 7.62 18.66 -0.90
N ALA A 339 8.52 18.95 0.04
CA ALA A 339 8.22 18.94 1.45
C ALA A 339 7.16 19.98 1.83
N PRO A 340 6.17 19.63 2.65
CA PRO A 340 5.19 20.58 3.15
C PRO A 340 5.76 21.51 4.23
N SER A 341 5.02 22.56 4.56
CA SER A 341 5.37 23.56 5.58
C SER A 341 4.60 23.36 6.87
N GLY A 342 5.21 23.74 7.99
CA GLY A 342 4.60 23.67 9.32
C GLY A 342 3.50 24.73 9.52
N GLY A 343 2.57 24.49 10.44
CA GLY A 343 1.54 25.46 10.80
C GLY A 343 2.08 26.51 11.76
N ALA A 344 1.65 27.77 11.67
CA ALA A 344 2.07 28.83 12.59
C ALA A 344 1.47 28.64 14.00
N GLY A 345 2.13 29.19 15.02
CA GLY A 345 1.59 29.23 16.38
C GLY A 345 0.42 30.21 16.52
N GLY A 346 -0.48 29.98 17.48
CA GLY A 346 -1.53 30.94 17.82
C GLY A 346 -1.00 32.20 18.52
N PHE A 347 -1.85 33.22 18.61
CA PHE A 347 -1.55 34.49 19.26
C PHE A 347 -2.13 34.56 20.67
N ASN A 348 -1.49 35.32 21.56
CA ASN A 348 -1.99 35.63 22.90
C ASN A 348 -3.26 36.48 22.82
N ALA A 349 -4.14 36.30 23.81
CA ALA A 349 -5.18 37.28 24.08
C ALA A 349 -4.60 38.61 24.55
N ASP A 350 -5.26 39.72 24.20
CA ASP A 350 -4.98 41.05 24.74
C ASP A 350 -6.04 41.48 25.76
N THR A 351 -6.10 42.76 26.11
CA THR A 351 -7.06 43.28 27.11
C THR A 351 -8.50 43.43 26.59
N SER A 352 -8.71 43.25 25.30
CA SER A 352 -9.94 43.61 24.57
C SER A 352 -10.44 42.50 23.64
N ALA A 353 -9.59 41.58 23.22
CA ALA A 353 -9.91 40.44 22.38
C ALA A 353 -9.15 39.18 22.80
N SER A 354 -9.77 38.03 22.55
CA SER A 354 -9.04 36.76 22.57
C SER A 354 -8.00 36.71 21.44
N GLY A 355 -7.04 35.80 21.56
CA GLY A 355 -5.97 35.67 20.59
C GLY A 355 -6.45 35.15 19.24
N ASP A 356 -5.76 35.58 18.19
CA ASP A 356 -5.95 35.10 16.83
C ASP A 356 -5.39 33.66 16.67
N GLY A 357 -5.98 32.90 15.75
CA GLY A 357 -5.46 31.59 15.35
C GLY A 357 -4.28 31.72 14.40
N GLY A 358 -3.35 30.76 14.46
CA GLY A 358 -2.23 30.66 13.53
C GLY A 358 -2.64 30.12 12.16
N ASP A 359 -1.89 30.50 11.12
CA ASP A 359 -2.09 30.01 9.75
C ASP A 359 -1.68 28.53 9.62
N GLY A 360 -2.39 27.79 8.76
CA GLY A 360 -2.03 26.44 8.36
C GLY A 360 -0.87 26.44 7.36
N GLY A 361 -0.03 25.42 7.43
CA GLY A 361 1.11 25.23 6.54
C GLY A 361 0.73 24.65 5.18
N ASP A 362 1.55 24.93 4.18
CA ASP A 362 1.34 24.49 2.80
C ASP A 362 1.62 22.99 2.63
N GLY A 363 0.85 22.33 1.77
CA GLY A 363 0.94 20.89 1.50
C GLY A 363 -0.23 20.44 0.66
N ARG A 364 -0.11 19.30 -0.05
CA ARG A 364 -1.19 18.84 -0.95
C ARG A 364 -2.52 18.65 -0.22
N SER A 365 -2.45 18.16 1.01
CA SER A 365 -3.51 18.36 1.99
C SER A 365 -3.08 19.55 2.84
N SER A 366 -3.73 20.70 2.63
CA SER A 366 -3.39 21.94 3.33
C SER A 366 -3.52 21.77 4.85
N GLY A 367 -2.62 22.42 5.59
CA GLY A 367 -2.81 22.66 7.01
C GLY A 367 -4.09 23.45 7.25
N LEU A 368 -4.87 23.04 8.24
CA LEU A 368 -6.04 23.78 8.68
C LEU A 368 -5.61 25.00 9.50
N ALA A 369 -6.34 26.10 9.35
CA ALA A 369 -6.18 27.26 10.21
C ALA A 369 -6.47 26.94 11.68
N GLY A 370 -5.71 27.56 12.59
CA GLY A 370 -6.03 27.61 14.00
C GLY A 370 -7.28 28.47 14.26
N LEU A 371 -8.06 28.10 15.25
CA LEU A 371 -9.21 28.89 15.67
C LEU A 371 -8.77 30.07 16.54
N PHE A 372 -9.57 31.14 16.57
CA PHE A 372 -9.41 32.18 17.59
C PHE A 372 -9.72 31.61 18.99
N GLY A 373 -9.15 32.22 20.03
CA GLY A 373 -9.47 31.88 21.41
C GLY A 373 -10.90 32.28 21.79
N ASN A 374 -11.51 31.62 22.77
CA ASN A 374 -12.84 31.97 23.25
C ASN A 374 -12.79 33.28 24.04
N ALA A 375 -13.65 34.23 23.69
CA ALA A 375 -13.87 35.43 24.47
C ALA A 375 -15.17 35.35 25.30
N SER A 376 -15.16 35.90 26.51
CA SER A 376 -16.37 36.07 27.32
C SER A 376 -16.41 37.40 28.06
N GLY A 377 -17.62 37.85 28.41
CA GLY A 377 -17.84 39.17 28.99
C GLY A 377 -17.90 40.24 27.91
N ALA A 378 -17.12 41.32 28.07
CA ALA A 378 -17.05 42.42 27.13
C ALA A 378 -15.93 42.29 26.06
N ALA A 379 -15.22 41.15 26.04
CA ALA A 379 -14.15 40.88 25.09
C ALA A 379 -14.70 40.45 23.72
N ALA A 380 -14.00 40.86 22.65
CA ALA A 380 -14.24 40.36 21.30
C ALA A 380 -13.49 39.04 21.05
N ASN A 381 -13.96 38.25 20.09
CA ASN A 381 -13.18 37.13 19.58
C ASN A 381 -12.10 37.64 18.62
N GLY A 382 -10.92 37.02 18.65
CA GLY A 382 -9.89 37.18 17.62
C GLY A 382 -10.30 36.65 16.25
N ALA A 383 -9.37 36.68 15.30
CA ALA A 383 -9.51 36.16 13.94
C ALA A 383 -9.11 34.68 13.84
N VAL A 384 -9.78 33.94 12.95
CA VAL A 384 -9.31 32.61 12.51
C VAL A 384 -8.11 32.83 11.58
N GLY A 385 -7.10 31.96 11.66
CA GLY A 385 -6.01 31.96 10.69
C GLY A 385 -6.47 31.61 9.27
N SER A 386 -5.53 31.61 8.33
CA SER A 386 -5.73 31.15 6.97
C SER A 386 -5.34 29.68 6.82
N ASN A 387 -6.05 28.92 5.99
CA ASN A 387 -5.58 27.58 5.61
C ASN A 387 -4.32 27.70 4.75
N GLY A 388 -3.49 26.66 4.78
CA GLY A 388 -2.37 26.53 3.86
C GLY A 388 -2.81 26.34 2.42
N VAL A 389 -1.86 26.41 1.51
CA VAL A 389 -2.02 26.27 0.06
C VAL A 389 -1.72 24.83 -0.38
N ASP A 390 -2.57 24.29 -1.26
CA ASP A 390 -2.47 22.93 -1.81
C ASP A 390 -1.79 22.86 -3.20
N ASN A 391 -1.31 24.00 -3.68
CA ASN A 391 -0.76 24.21 -5.02
C ASN A 391 0.69 24.69 -5.00
N LYS A 392 1.56 23.91 -5.65
CA LYS A 392 3.00 24.19 -5.80
C LYS A 392 3.35 25.54 -6.41
N LEU A 393 2.46 26.10 -7.24
CA LEU A 393 2.74 27.34 -7.96
C LEU A 393 2.62 28.59 -7.08
N THR A 394 1.97 28.47 -5.93
CA THR A 394 1.60 29.61 -5.08
C THR A 394 1.99 29.44 -3.61
N GLY A 395 2.30 28.22 -3.15
CA GLY A 395 2.71 27.95 -1.78
C GLY A 395 4.21 28.17 -1.52
N SER A 396 4.52 28.50 -0.28
CA SER A 396 5.87 28.59 0.31
C SER A 396 6.19 27.29 1.05
N PHE A 397 6.60 26.28 0.30
CA PHE A 397 6.86 24.91 0.75
C PHE A 397 8.19 24.75 1.51
N GLY A 398 8.25 23.76 2.39
CA GLY A 398 9.46 23.41 3.15
C GLY A 398 9.89 24.47 4.17
N LEU A 399 8.95 25.23 4.74
CA LEU A 399 9.21 26.27 5.73
C LEU A 399 8.60 25.95 7.09
N ASP A 400 9.30 26.33 8.16
CA ASP A 400 8.75 26.24 9.50
C ASP A 400 7.59 27.23 9.63
N GLY A 401 6.59 26.86 10.43
CA GLY A 401 5.51 27.76 10.78
C GLY A 401 6.05 28.97 11.54
N ALA A 402 5.41 30.13 11.36
CA ALA A 402 5.82 31.33 12.07
C ALA A 402 5.65 31.15 13.59
N ASP A 403 6.69 31.53 14.34
CA ASP A 403 6.59 31.79 15.77
C ASP A 403 5.88 33.13 15.96
N ASN A 404 4.64 33.04 16.43
CA ASN A 404 3.88 34.22 16.83
C ASN A 404 4.15 34.45 18.32
N GLU A 405 3.22 34.10 19.20
CA GLU A 405 3.49 33.98 20.64
C GLU A 405 3.43 32.54 21.15
N ALA A 406 2.86 31.63 20.36
CA ALA A 406 3.11 30.20 20.46
C ALA A 406 4.12 29.76 19.38
N VAL A 407 4.74 28.60 19.61
CA VAL A 407 5.77 28.06 18.72
C VAL A 407 5.11 27.52 17.44
N GLY A 408 5.67 27.86 16.29
CA GLY A 408 5.29 27.31 15.01
C GLY A 408 5.69 25.83 14.89
N GLY A 409 4.91 25.09 14.11
CA GLY A 409 5.24 23.72 13.75
C GLY A 409 6.44 23.66 12.81
N LEU A 410 7.20 22.57 12.91
CA LEU A 410 8.32 22.33 12.01
C LEU A 410 7.84 21.99 10.59
N LYS A 411 8.61 22.43 9.58
CA LYS A 411 8.46 21.97 8.19
C LYS A 411 8.58 20.46 8.08
N GLY A 412 7.96 19.91 7.05
CA GLY A 412 7.99 18.48 6.77
C GLY A 412 9.26 18.06 6.03
N SER A 413 9.28 16.80 5.62
CA SER A 413 10.40 16.20 4.89
C SER A 413 10.00 15.83 3.48
N GLY A 414 10.88 16.04 2.50
CA GLY A 414 10.70 15.54 1.15
C GLY A 414 10.97 14.05 1.13
N VAL A 415 12.16 13.67 1.57
CA VAL A 415 12.54 12.27 1.77
C VAL A 415 12.89 12.04 3.24
N SER A 416 12.83 10.80 3.68
CA SER A 416 13.38 10.35 4.96
C SER A 416 14.07 9.02 4.70
N ASP A 417 15.37 8.95 4.92
CA ASP A 417 16.16 7.74 4.64
C ASP A 417 15.84 6.64 5.64
N SER A 418 15.60 7.01 6.90
CA SER A 418 15.17 6.10 7.97
C SER A 418 16.04 4.83 8.05
N GLY A 419 17.35 4.97 7.76
CA GLY A 419 18.34 3.89 7.77
C GLY A 419 18.63 3.22 6.42
N GLY A 420 17.94 3.58 5.34
CA GLY A 420 18.23 3.14 3.97
C GLY A 420 19.27 4.04 3.30
N ASN A 421 19.94 3.56 2.24
CA ASN A 421 20.76 4.41 1.38
C ASN A 421 19.93 4.93 0.21
N VAL A 422 19.64 6.23 0.20
CA VAL A 422 18.82 6.84 -0.83
C VAL A 422 19.66 7.75 -1.74
N VAL A 423 19.55 7.56 -3.05
CA VAL A 423 20.36 8.26 -4.06
C VAL A 423 19.47 9.02 -5.02
N PHE A 424 19.74 10.31 -5.22
CA PHE A 424 18.97 11.15 -6.14
C PHE A 424 19.66 11.33 -7.49
N PHE A 425 18.85 11.23 -8.54
CA PHE A 425 19.26 11.42 -9.92
C PHE A 425 18.47 12.58 -10.53
N GLY A 426 19.20 13.58 -11.04
CA GLY A 426 18.60 14.73 -11.69
C GLY A 426 19.58 15.88 -11.91
N SER A 427 19.29 16.72 -12.89
CA SER A 427 20.10 17.91 -13.20
C SER A 427 19.50 19.21 -12.67
N ASN A 428 18.29 19.18 -12.12
CA ASN A 428 17.59 20.37 -11.62
C ASN A 428 17.17 20.21 -10.15
N ALA A 429 17.88 20.92 -9.26
CA ALA A 429 17.59 20.94 -7.83
C ALA A 429 16.21 21.51 -7.48
N SER A 430 15.58 22.31 -8.35
CA SER A 430 14.24 22.88 -8.07
C SER A 430 13.10 21.85 -8.12
N ARG A 431 13.40 20.61 -8.53
CA ARG A 431 12.45 19.49 -8.56
C ARG A 431 12.35 18.79 -7.21
N TYR A 432 13.20 19.17 -6.27
CA TYR A 432 13.28 18.56 -4.98
C TYR A 432 13.33 19.62 -3.89
N ILE A 433 12.39 19.56 -2.95
CA ILE A 433 12.41 20.37 -1.73
C ILE A 433 12.34 19.40 -0.57
N ASN A 434 13.39 19.35 0.24
CA ASN A 434 13.41 18.44 1.37
C ASN A 434 12.79 19.02 2.64
N GLY A 435 12.82 20.32 2.88
CA GLY A 435 12.33 20.87 4.15
C GLY A 435 13.24 20.51 5.34
N SER A 436 12.79 19.68 6.29
CA SER A 436 13.52 19.16 7.47
C SER A 436 13.75 17.65 7.35
N GLY A 437 14.67 17.05 8.12
CA GLY A 437 14.91 15.59 8.06
C GLY A 437 15.86 15.16 6.93
N ASP A 438 15.86 13.87 6.57
CA ASP A 438 16.85 13.30 5.65
C ASP A 438 16.58 13.67 4.18
N HIS A 439 17.66 13.65 3.41
CA HIS A 439 18.29 14.62 2.50
C HIS A 439 17.49 15.19 1.34
#